data_AF-A0A1Y1LII8-F1
#
_entry.id   AF-A0A1Y1LII8-F1
#
_cell.length_a   1.000
_cell.length_b   1.000
_cell.length_c   1.000
_cell.angle_alpha   90.00
_cell.angle_beta   90.00
_cell.angle_gamma   90.00
#
_symmetry.space_group_name_H-M   'P 1'
#
loop_
_entity.id
_entity.type
_entity.pdbx_description
1 polymer ?
#
loop_
_entity_poly.entity_id
_entity_poly.type
_entity_poly.pdbx_seq_one_letter_code
_entity_poly.pdbx_strand_id
1 'polypeptide(L)'
;MLSNEEVTPVCGAGSRKCLEEARVSFLDNDFLSEHVNQSKKCNCLPTCTSLTFDAEVSQTEWNWRKTYHFKEHDQNFNITYERDHFSRLIVYYKNLQFMTSERNELYGLFDFLANCGGFLGLLCGFSFTSLMEI
;
A
#
# COMPACT_ATOMS: atom_id res chain seq x y z
N MET A 1 1.53 -16.71 -7.85
CA MET A 1 2.96 -16.95 -8.09
C MET A 1 3.51 -17.63 -6.86
N LEU A 2 3.93 -18.89 -7.00
CA LEU A 2 4.41 -19.71 -5.90
C LEU A 2 5.81 -19.22 -5.50
N SER A 3 5.96 -18.72 -4.28
CA SER A 3 7.26 -18.65 -3.61
C SER A 3 7.68 -20.07 -3.27
N ASN A 4 8.35 -20.76 -4.21
CA ASN A 4 8.97 -22.06 -3.94
C ASN A 4 10.20 -21.86 -3.05
N GLU A 5 9.99 -21.66 -1.75
CA GLU A 5 11.05 -21.64 -0.74
C GLU A 5 11.84 -22.97 -0.70
N GLU A 6 11.29 -24.05 -1.24
CA GLU A 6 11.97 -25.36 -1.32
C GLU A 6 13.10 -25.43 -2.36
N VAL A 7 13.17 -24.51 -3.34
CA VAL A 7 14.08 -24.64 -4.50
C VAL A 7 15.34 -23.79 -4.38
N THR A 8 15.35 -22.75 -3.54
CA THR A 8 16.47 -21.80 -3.45
C THR A 8 17.08 -21.74 -2.05
N PRO A 9 18.39 -22.02 -1.89
CA PRO A 9 19.04 -21.94 -0.59
C PRO A 9 19.13 -20.49 -0.11
N VAL A 10 19.02 -20.30 1.22
CA VAL A 10 19.18 -18.98 1.84
C VAL A 10 20.62 -18.48 1.66
N CYS A 11 20.78 -17.22 1.25
CA CYS A 11 22.08 -16.57 1.09
C CYS A 11 22.81 -16.43 2.43
N GLY A 12 24.08 -16.85 2.48
CA GLY A 12 24.94 -16.70 3.66
C GLY A 12 25.79 -15.41 3.65
N ALA A 13 26.59 -15.21 4.69
CA ALA A 13 27.47 -14.04 4.82
C ALA A 13 28.50 -13.91 3.67
N GLY A 14 28.93 -15.03 3.07
CA GLY A 14 29.85 -15.03 1.93
C GLY A 14 29.27 -14.41 0.66
N SER A 15 27.95 -14.44 0.49
CA SER A 15 27.23 -13.86 -0.65
C SER A 15 26.83 -12.38 -0.45
N ARG A 16 27.31 -11.72 0.61
CA ARG A 16 26.90 -10.34 0.95
C ARG A 16 27.13 -9.35 -0.20
N LYS A 17 28.28 -9.44 -0.89
CA LYS A 17 28.60 -8.56 -2.02
C LYS A 17 27.61 -8.74 -3.18
N CYS A 18 27.31 -9.99 -3.52
CA CYS A 18 26.33 -10.33 -4.56
C CYS A 18 24.93 -9.80 -4.21
N LEU A 19 24.49 -9.92 -2.96
CA LEU A 19 23.19 -9.42 -2.52
C LEU A 19 23.12 -7.89 -2.57
N GLU A 20 24.21 -7.20 -2.22
CA GLU A 20 24.31 -5.75 -2.25
C GLU A 20 24.28 -5.22 -3.70
N GLU A 21 25.07 -5.82 -4.60
CA GLU A 21 25.08 -5.52 -6.03
C GLU A 21 23.71 -5.79 -6.68
N ALA A 22 23.09 -6.93 -6.37
CA ALA A 22 21.76 -7.27 -6.85
C ALA A 22 20.74 -6.22 -6.40
N ARG A 23 20.72 -5.86 -5.11
CA ARG A 23 19.81 -4.83 -4.57
C ARG A 23 19.95 -3.50 -5.32
N VAL A 24 21.18 -3.02 -5.52
CA VAL A 24 21.42 -1.75 -6.24
C VAL A 24 20.93 -1.85 -7.68
N SER A 25 21.23 -2.96 -8.36
CA SER A 25 20.76 -3.18 -9.73
C SER A 25 19.24 -3.22 -9.86
N PHE A 26 18.52 -3.70 -8.84
CA PHE A 26 17.06 -3.69 -8.84
C PHE A 26 16.49 -2.29 -8.60
N LEU A 27 17.07 -1.51 -7.69
CA LEU A 27 16.62 -0.16 -7.37
C LEU A 27 16.80 0.81 -8.56
N ASP A 28 17.93 0.74 -9.28
CA ASP A 28 18.18 1.60 -10.44
C ASP A 28 17.19 1.34 -11.60
N ASN A 29 16.73 0.09 -11.75
CA ASN A 29 15.77 -0.28 -12.79
C ASN A 29 14.33 0.19 -12.50
N ASP A 30 13.99 0.48 -11.24
CA ASP A 30 12.65 0.93 -10.82
C ASP A 30 12.48 2.45 -11.01
N PHE A 31 13.55 3.23 -10.84
CA PHE A 31 13.54 4.70 -11.01
C PHE A 31 13.60 5.15 -12.49
N LEU A 32 14.21 4.37 -13.39
CA LEU A 32 14.30 4.69 -14.83
C LEU A 32 13.13 4.08 -15.63
N SER A 33 11.92 4.27 -15.10
CA SER A 33 10.68 3.64 -15.57
C SER A 33 10.18 4.12 -16.93
N GLU A 34 10.75 5.19 -17.50
CA GLU A 34 10.22 5.73 -18.78
C GLU A 34 10.86 5.13 -20.03
N HIS A 35 12.16 4.83 -20.04
CA HIS A 35 12.81 4.27 -21.23
C HIS A 35 14.02 3.45 -20.82
N VAL A 36 13.97 2.12 -20.99
CA VAL A 36 15.10 1.21 -21.31
C VAL A 36 14.73 -0.24 -20.94
N ASN A 37 14.89 -1.10 -21.95
CA ASN A 37 14.99 -2.57 -22.05
C ASN A 37 14.17 -3.48 -21.10
N GLN A 38 13.34 -4.29 -21.77
CA GLN A 38 12.18 -5.04 -21.27
C GLN A 38 12.48 -6.40 -20.64
N SER A 39 13.75 -6.77 -20.37
CA SER A 39 14.08 -8.16 -19.97
C SER A 39 14.27 -8.41 -18.47
N LYS A 40 14.29 -7.36 -17.63
CA LYS A 40 14.49 -7.50 -16.17
C LYS A 40 13.60 -6.61 -15.30
N LYS A 41 12.52 -6.05 -15.87
CA LYS A 41 11.56 -5.22 -15.13
C LYS A 41 10.38 -6.08 -14.67
N CYS A 42 10.02 -5.98 -13.39
CA CYS A 42 8.83 -6.63 -12.87
C CYS A 42 7.60 -5.92 -13.45
N ASN A 43 6.72 -6.66 -14.13
CA ASN A 43 5.46 -6.13 -14.64
C ASN A 43 4.39 -6.17 -13.53
N CYS A 44 4.57 -5.37 -12.49
CA CYS A 44 3.66 -5.33 -11.36
C CYS A 44 2.39 -4.54 -11.72
N LEU A 45 1.27 -5.24 -11.87
CA LEU A 45 -0.05 -4.59 -12.00
C LEU A 45 -0.47 -3.99 -10.65
N PRO A 46 -1.16 -2.84 -10.63
CA PRO A 46 -1.67 -2.27 -9.40
C PRO A 46 -2.70 -3.22 -8.76
N THR A 47 -2.71 -3.26 -7.43
CA THR A 47 -3.71 -4.02 -6.68
C THR A 47 -5.06 -3.31 -6.73
N CYS A 48 -6.15 -4.07 -6.84
CA CYS A 48 -7.51 -3.51 -6.87
C CYS A 48 -7.97 -2.97 -5.51
N THR A 49 -7.45 -3.53 -4.41
CA THR A 49 -7.75 -3.13 -3.04
C THR A 49 -6.45 -2.79 -2.31
N SER A 50 -6.30 -1.55 -1.87
CA SER A 50 -5.17 -1.11 -1.07
C SER A 50 -5.64 -0.34 0.17
N LEU A 51 -4.92 -0.51 1.27
CA LEU A 51 -5.14 0.21 2.52
C LEU A 51 -3.85 0.97 2.84
N THR A 52 -3.94 2.30 2.83
CA THR A 52 -2.81 3.19 3.14
C THR A 52 -3.13 3.95 4.42
N PHE A 53 -2.15 4.02 5.32
CA PHE A 53 -2.26 4.78 6.57
C PHE A 53 -1.37 6.01 6.50
N ASP A 54 -1.96 7.19 6.58
CA ASP A 54 -1.21 8.43 6.75
C ASP A 54 -0.79 8.56 8.22
N ALA A 55 0.51 8.43 8.48
CA ALA A 55 1.08 8.48 9.81
C ALA A 55 1.61 9.88 10.14
N GLU A 56 1.09 10.49 11.21
CA GLU A 56 1.65 11.70 11.80
C GLU A 56 2.49 11.34 13.03
N VAL A 57 3.76 11.76 13.05
CA VAL A 57 4.68 11.47 14.15
C VAL A 57 4.85 12.71 15.03
N SER A 58 4.53 12.57 16.31
CA SER A 58 4.86 13.57 17.33
C SER A 58 5.90 12.99 18.29
N GLN A 59 6.88 13.82 18.65
CA GLN A 59 7.98 13.44 19.54
C GLN A 59 8.01 14.38 20.74
N THR A 60 8.21 13.81 21.91
CA THR A 60 8.37 14.56 23.16
C THR A 60 9.45 13.93 24.01
N GLU A 61 10.24 14.76 24.69
CA GLU A 61 11.28 14.27 25.58
C GLU A 61 10.66 13.63 26.81
N TRP A 62 10.81 12.32 26.94
CA TRP A 62 10.36 11.60 28.12
C TRP A 62 11.52 11.38 29.09
N ASN A 63 11.49 12.11 30.21
CA ASN A 63 12.42 11.86 31.31
C ASN A 63 12.00 10.60 32.09
N TRP A 64 12.33 9.45 31.51
CA TRP A 64 12.02 8.14 32.07
C TRP A 64 12.67 7.96 33.45
N ARG A 65 13.90 8.47 33.65
CA ARG A 65 14.64 8.36 34.92
C ARG A 65 13.83 8.95 36.09
N LYS A 66 13.29 10.15 35.91
CA LYS A 66 12.42 10.78 36.93
C LYS A 66 11.11 10.03 37.13
N THR A 67 10.54 9.47 36.07
CA THR A 67 9.26 8.74 36.12
C THR A 67 9.38 7.43 36.92
N TYR A 68 10.49 6.72 36.78
CA TYR A 68 10.73 5.44 37.45
C TYR A 68 11.36 5.58 38.84
N HIS A 69 12.10 6.66 39.13
CA HIS A 69 12.60 6.96 40.48
C HIS A 69 11.46 7.10 41.52
N PHE A 70 10.25 7.50 41.11
CA PHE A 70 9.07 7.52 42.01
C PHE A 70 8.41 6.15 42.19
N LYS A 71 8.69 5.17 41.32
CA LYS A 71 8.12 3.81 41.36
C LYS A 71 9.03 2.78 42.03
N GLU A 72 10.21 3.20 42.48
CA GLU A 72 11.25 2.37 43.11
C GLU A 72 10.81 1.72 44.45
N HIS A 73 9.64 2.10 44.98
CA HIS A 73 9.08 1.46 46.16
C HIS A 73 8.41 0.10 45.89
N ASP A 74 8.31 -0.31 44.62
CA ASP A 74 7.82 -1.63 44.19
C ASP A 74 9.01 -2.59 44.08
N GLN A 75 9.12 -3.53 45.02
CA GLN A 75 10.34 -4.28 45.38
C GLN A 75 10.90 -5.23 44.30
N ASN A 76 10.37 -5.20 43.07
CA ASN A 76 10.66 -6.18 42.03
C ASN A 76 11.38 -5.60 40.79
N PHE A 77 11.72 -4.31 40.75
CA PHE A 77 12.36 -3.67 39.59
C PHE A 77 13.73 -3.07 39.92
N ASN A 78 14.80 -3.81 39.59
CA ASN A 78 16.18 -3.36 39.80
C ASN A 78 16.71 -2.72 38.49
N ILE A 79 16.34 -1.46 38.22
CA ILE A 79 16.76 -0.75 37.00
C ILE A 79 18.16 -0.17 37.20
N THR A 80 19.12 -0.51 36.31
CA THR A 80 20.45 0.09 36.35
C THR A 80 20.46 1.34 35.47
N TYR A 81 20.25 2.51 36.07
CA TYR A 81 20.10 3.80 35.40
C TYR A 81 21.25 4.22 34.46
N GLU A 82 22.42 3.56 34.52
CA GLU A 82 23.60 3.82 33.69
C GLU A 82 23.68 2.98 32.42
N ARG A 83 23.00 1.83 32.34
CA ARG A 83 23.07 0.91 31.18
C ARG A 83 21.77 0.84 30.39
N ASP A 84 20.66 1.19 31.02
CA ASP A 84 19.34 1.04 30.42
C ASP A 84 18.85 2.37 29.84
N HIS A 85 18.30 2.34 28.63
CA HIS A 85 17.64 3.47 28.00
C HIS A 85 16.19 3.08 27.69
N PHE A 86 15.24 3.92 28.11
CA PHE A 86 13.83 3.69 27.86
C PHE A 86 13.28 4.67 26.85
N SER A 87 12.57 4.14 25.85
CA SER A 87 11.75 4.91 24.92
C SER A 87 10.31 4.45 25.04
N ARG A 88 9.36 5.35 24.72
CA ARG A 88 7.94 5.03 24.69
C ARG A 88 7.36 5.40 23.34
N LEU A 89 6.73 4.41 22.70
CA LEU A 89 5.97 4.59 21.48
C LEU A 89 4.48 4.37 21.79
N ILE A 90 3.63 5.28 21.34
CA ILE A 90 2.17 5.16 21.44
C ILE A 90 1.62 5.31 20.02
N VAL A 91 0.93 4.27 19.55
CA VAL A 91 0.30 4.25 18.22
C VAL A 91 -1.22 4.23 18.42
N TYR A 92 -1.91 5.18 17.80
CA TYR A 92 -3.36 5.29 17.90
C TYR A 92 -3.95 5.91 16.62
N TYR A 93 -5.24 5.66 16.38
CA TYR A 93 -5.96 6.29 15.28
C TYR A 93 -6.32 7.73 15.66
N LYS A 94 -5.93 8.68 14.80
CA LYS A 94 -6.27 10.10 14.98
C LYS A 94 -7.78 10.32 14.92
N ASN A 95 -8.45 9.69 13.96
CA ASN A 95 -9.90 9.78 13.73
C ASN A 95 -10.51 8.38 13.62
N LEU A 96 -11.81 8.26 13.92
CA LEU A 96 -12.58 7.00 13.81
C LEU A 96 -13.16 6.75 12.41
N GLN A 97 -13.11 7.74 11.52
CA GLN A 97 -13.65 7.65 10.16
C GLN A 97 -12.51 7.44 9.15
N PHE A 98 -12.65 6.42 8.32
CA PHE A 98 -11.71 6.10 7.24
C PHE A 98 -12.19 6.70 5.93
N MET A 99 -11.28 7.35 5.19
CA MET A 99 -11.57 7.81 3.82
C MET A 99 -11.52 6.60 2.89
N THR A 100 -12.66 6.25 2.30
CA THR A 100 -12.77 5.19 1.30
C THR A 100 -12.84 5.81 -0.09
N SER A 101 -12.19 5.18 -1.07
CA SER A 101 -12.20 5.61 -2.47
C SER A 101 -12.39 4.38 -3.34
N GLU A 102 -13.53 4.34 -4.03
CA GLU A 102 -13.91 3.25 -4.93
C GLU A 102 -14.02 3.80 -6.35
N ARG A 103 -13.51 3.03 -7.33
CA ARG A 103 -13.64 3.35 -8.76
C ARG A 103 -14.76 2.51 -9.34
N ASN A 104 -15.85 3.17 -9.69
CA ASN A 104 -16.96 2.55 -10.40
C ASN A 104 -16.87 2.85 -11.90
N GLU A 105 -17.47 1.99 -12.71
CA GLU A 105 -17.64 2.24 -14.14
C GLU A 105 -18.48 3.50 -14.36
N LEU A 106 -17.95 4.47 -15.12
CA LEU A 106 -18.66 5.74 -15.38
C LEU A 106 -19.76 5.61 -16.44
N TYR A 107 -19.63 4.66 -17.36
CA TYR A 107 -20.56 4.44 -18.47
C TYR A 107 -20.64 2.96 -18.79
N GLY A 108 -21.81 2.36 -18.57
CA GLY A 108 -22.10 1.00 -18.99
C GLY A 108 -22.60 0.95 -20.44
N LEU A 109 -22.58 -0.25 -21.05
CA LEU A 109 -23.22 -0.49 -22.35
C LEU A 109 -24.71 -0.10 -22.33
N PHE A 110 -25.39 -0.35 -21.22
CA PHE A 110 -26.80 -0.02 -21.06
C PHE A 110 -27.06 1.50 -21.06
N ASP A 111 -26.15 2.30 -20.48
CA ASP A 111 -26.26 3.77 -20.50
C ASP A 111 -26.08 4.32 -21.92
N PHE A 112 -25.18 3.72 -22.68
CA PHE A 112 -25.01 4.06 -24.09
C PHE A 112 -26.27 3.73 -24.90
N LEU A 113 -26.82 2.51 -24.75
CA LEU A 113 -28.05 2.11 -25.42
C LEU A 113 -29.24 2.99 -25.01
N ALA A 114 -29.34 3.38 -23.74
CA ALA A 114 -30.39 4.26 -23.25
C ALA A 114 -30.31 5.66 -23.89
N ASN A 115 -29.12 6.23 -24.00
CA ASN A 115 -28.92 7.53 -24.65
C ASN A 115 -29.21 7.49 -26.15
N CYS A 116 -28.73 6.47 -26.87
CA CYS A 116 -29.03 6.30 -28.31
C CYS A 116 -30.52 6.04 -28.54
N GLY A 117 -31.13 5.13 -27.77
CA GLY A 117 -32.56 4.81 -27.87
C GLY A 117 -33.45 6.00 -27.52
N GLY A 118 -33.08 6.81 -26.52
CA GLY A 118 -33.78 8.03 -26.17
C GLY A 118 -33.76 9.06 -27.29
N PHE A 119 -32.61 9.25 -27.93
CA PHE A 119 -32.48 10.18 -29.07
C PHE A 119 -33.28 9.71 -30.30
N LEU A 120 -33.21 8.41 -30.63
CA LEU A 120 -33.94 7.80 -31.75
C LEU A 120 -35.47 7.81 -31.52
N GLY A 121 -35.91 7.55 -30.28
CA GLY A 121 -37.32 7.60 -29.92
C GLY A 121 -37.88 9.02 -29.95
N LEU A 122 -37.11 10.02 -29.50
CA LEU A 122 -37.58 11.40 -29.41
C LEU A 122 -37.55 12.15 -30.75
N LEU A 123 -36.52 11.93 -31.58
CA LEU A 123 -36.36 12.65 -32.84
C LEU A 123 -36.88 11.89 -34.07
N CYS A 124 -36.78 10.57 -34.09
CA CYS A 124 -37.19 9.76 -35.24
C CYS A 124 -38.50 8.99 -35.00
N GLY A 125 -39.00 8.93 -33.76
CA GLY A 125 -40.16 8.09 -33.42
C GLY A 125 -39.92 6.61 -33.69
N PHE A 126 -38.65 6.20 -33.78
CA PHE A 126 -38.21 4.92 -34.30
C PHE A 126 -37.47 4.15 -33.20
N SER A 127 -37.73 2.84 -33.10
CA SER A 127 -37.16 1.99 -32.06
C SER A 127 -36.61 0.68 -32.64
N PHE A 128 -35.94 -0.12 -31.82
CA PHE A 128 -35.37 -1.40 -32.27
C PHE A 128 -36.42 -2.36 -32.86
N THR A 129 -37.65 -2.33 -32.37
CA THR A 129 -38.74 -3.14 -32.93
C THR A 129 -39.10 -2.72 -34.35
N SER A 130 -38.99 -1.42 -34.66
CA SER A 130 -39.19 -0.89 -36.01
C SER A 130 -38.08 -1.29 -37.00
N LEU A 131 -36.85 -1.55 -36.52
CA LEU A 131 -35.78 -2.13 -37.35
C LEU A 131 -36.05 -3.59 -37.72
N MET A 132 -36.56 -4.37 -36.77
CA MET A 132 -36.80 -5.80 -36.95
C MET A 132 -38.05 -6.11 -37.80
N GLU A 133 -38.94 -5.13 -37.96
CA GLU A 133 -40.15 -5.23 -38.77
C GLU A 133 -39.89 -5.04 -40.27
N ILE A 134 -38.76 -4.42 -40.63
CA ILE A 134 -38.28 -4.19 -42.00
C ILE A 134 -37.45 -5.38 -42.48
#